data_AF-A0AAD6ZCJ0-F1
#
_entry.id   AF-A0AAD6ZCJ0-F1
#
_cell.length_a   1.000
_cell.length_b   1.000
_cell.length_c   1.000
_cell.angle_alpha   90.00
_cell.angle_beta   90.00
_cell.angle_gamma   90.00
#
_symmetry.space_group_name_H-M   'P 1'
#
loop_
_entity.id
_entity.type
_entity.pdbx_description
1 polymer ?
#
loop_
_entity_poly.entity_id
_entity_poly.type
_entity_poly.pdbx_seq_one_letter_code
_entity_poly.pdbx_strand_id
1 'polypeptide(L)'
;MEYNKLCAQIAKLIRDAKAPPGSMAPIPIPPKGLWQVDVDDTLLQDVGIDNDTDVPSPWLSDKKVHAGIKALLELDRCDEEDSRLRREKLALQVWFREEWEIIREAIKGADMSLEY
;
A
#
# COMPACT_ATOMS: atom_id res chain seq x y z
N MET A 1 -9.38 24.37 -6.90
CA MET A 1 -10.12 23.42 -6.05
C MET A 1 -10.86 24.20 -4.98
N GLU A 2 -12.09 23.84 -4.64
CA GLU A 2 -12.94 24.62 -3.73
C GLU A 2 -12.38 24.67 -2.29
N TYR A 3 -11.76 23.57 -1.84
CA TYR A 3 -11.07 23.48 -0.55
C TYR A 3 -10.02 24.58 -0.34
N ASN A 4 -9.06 24.73 -1.27
CA ASN A 4 -7.99 25.73 -1.13
C ASN A 4 -8.52 27.18 -1.09
N LYS A 5 -9.66 27.45 -1.74
CA LYS A 5 -10.31 28.77 -1.61
C LYS A 5 -10.84 28.98 -0.20
N LEU A 6 -11.43 27.94 0.40
CA LEU A 6 -11.93 27.96 1.76
C LEU A 6 -10.79 28.15 2.78
N CYS A 7 -9.65 27.46 2.59
CA CYS A 7 -8.45 27.68 3.43
C CYS A 7 -8.02 29.15 3.42
N ALA A 8 -8.01 29.79 2.23
CA ALA A 8 -7.66 31.21 2.11
C ALA A 8 -8.68 32.13 2.79
N GLN A 9 -9.97 31.78 2.77
CA GLN A 9 -11.02 32.52 3.49
C GLN A 9 -10.87 32.39 5.00
N ILE A 10 -10.60 31.19 5.51
CA ILE A 10 -10.37 30.95 6.95
C ILE A 10 -9.12 31.71 7.43
N ALA A 11 -8.02 31.64 6.67
CA ALA A 11 -6.81 32.40 6.96
C ALA A 11 -7.03 33.92 6.95
N LYS A 12 -7.99 34.41 6.15
CA LYS A 12 -8.41 35.81 6.18
C LYS A 12 -9.21 36.13 7.44
N LEU A 13 -10.17 35.28 7.83
CA LEU A 13 -10.98 35.48 9.05
C LEU A 13 -10.13 35.46 10.33
N ILE A 14 -9.10 34.61 10.37
CA ILE A 14 -8.13 34.57 11.48
C ILE A 14 -7.32 35.87 11.54
N ARG A 15 -6.78 36.33 10.40
CA ARG A 15 -6.04 37.61 10.32
C ARG A 15 -6.90 38.82 10.69
N ASP A 16 -8.18 38.79 10.32
CA ASP A 16 -9.15 39.83 10.64
C ASP A 16 -9.64 39.75 12.10
N ALA A 17 -9.11 38.84 12.92
CA ALA A 17 -9.52 38.58 14.31
C ALA A 17 -11.02 38.27 14.48
N LYS A 18 -11.65 37.72 13.43
CA LYS A 18 -13.05 37.29 13.42
C LYS A 18 -13.23 35.82 13.76
N ALA A 19 -12.13 35.09 13.88
CA ALA A 19 -12.12 33.69 14.31
C ALA A 19 -11.97 33.59 15.84
N PRO A 20 -12.48 32.51 16.47
CA PRO A 20 -12.24 32.24 17.88
C PRO A 20 -10.74 32.28 18.25
N PRO A 21 -10.38 32.68 19.49
CA PRO A 21 -9.01 32.62 19.96
C PRO A 21 -8.42 31.22 19.81
N GLY A 22 -7.18 31.13 19.32
CA GLY A 22 -6.50 29.85 19.08
C GLY A 22 -6.84 29.18 17.73
N SER A 23 -7.67 29.80 16.89
CA SER A 23 -7.98 29.24 15.57
C SER A 23 -6.75 29.19 14.66
N MET A 24 -6.44 28.01 14.13
CA MET A 24 -5.39 27.80 13.13
C MET A 24 -6.01 27.57 11.74
N ALA A 25 -5.39 28.14 10.70
CA ALA A 25 -5.85 27.95 9.33
C ALA A 25 -5.46 26.55 8.83
N PRO A 26 -6.35 25.81 8.15
CA PRO A 26 -6.00 24.52 7.56
C PRO A 26 -4.99 24.67 6.42
N ILE A 27 -4.10 23.68 6.27
CA ILE A 27 -3.04 23.66 5.26
C ILE A 27 -3.65 23.43 3.86
N PRO A 28 -3.37 24.29 2.86
CA PRO A 28 -3.85 24.08 1.49
C PRO A 28 -3.26 22.82 0.86
N ILE A 29 -4.08 22.10 0.08
CA ILE A 29 -3.64 20.90 -0.61
C ILE A 29 -2.80 21.30 -1.84
N PRO A 30 -1.57 20.76 -2.00
CA PRO A 30 -0.76 21.03 -3.17
C PRO A 30 -1.46 20.53 -4.45
N PRO A 31 -1.54 21.35 -5.51
CA PRO A 31 -2.29 21.01 -6.72
C PRO A 31 -1.61 19.93 -7.59
N LYS A 32 -0.36 19.58 -7.29
CA LYS A 32 0.43 18.53 -7.95
C LYS A 32 0.91 17.55 -6.87
N GLY A 33 1.03 16.27 -7.23
CA GLY A 33 1.55 15.25 -6.31
C GLY A 33 0.53 14.75 -5.28
N LEU A 34 -0.74 15.12 -5.38
CA LEU A 34 -1.81 14.64 -4.47
C LEU A 34 -1.98 13.11 -4.45
N TRP A 35 -1.51 12.43 -5.50
CA TRP A 35 -1.54 10.97 -5.61
C TRP A 35 -0.15 10.34 -5.44
N GLN A 36 0.87 11.15 -5.17
CA GLN A 36 2.24 10.73 -4.88
C GLN A 36 2.51 10.89 -3.38
N VAL A 37 1.51 10.57 -2.56
CA VAL A 37 1.57 10.76 -1.12
C VAL A 37 2.39 9.64 -0.50
N ASP A 38 3.56 9.95 0.04
CA ASP A 38 4.36 9.05 0.86
C ASP A 38 3.81 9.02 2.30
N VAL A 39 4.13 7.99 3.07
CA VAL A 39 3.65 7.79 4.45
C VAL A 39 4.07 8.95 5.38
N ASP A 40 5.13 9.67 5.02
CA ASP A 40 5.66 10.82 5.76
C ASP A 40 5.15 12.19 5.25
N ASP A 41 4.20 12.23 4.30
CA ASP A 41 3.72 13.49 3.74
C ASP A 41 2.79 14.27 4.66
N THR A 42 2.93 15.60 4.64
CA THR A 42 2.11 16.58 5.39
C THR A 42 0.60 16.51 5.12
N LEU A 43 0.15 15.70 4.16
CA LEU A 43 -1.27 15.42 3.94
C LEU A 43 -1.85 14.45 4.99
N LEU A 44 -1.00 13.62 5.60
CA LEU A 44 -1.35 12.68 6.68
C LEU A 44 -1.08 13.29 8.07
N GLN A 45 -0.96 14.60 8.15
CA GLN A 45 -0.66 15.30 9.38
C GLN A 45 -1.97 15.44 10.20
N ASP A 46 -2.02 14.79 11.36
CA ASP A 46 -3.19 14.73 12.26
C ASP A 46 -3.38 16.03 13.08
N VAL A 47 -3.13 17.19 12.47
CA VAL A 47 -3.06 18.51 13.13
C VAL A 47 -4.43 19.04 13.57
N GLY A 48 -5.44 18.16 13.69
CA GLY A 48 -6.80 18.49 14.11
C GLY A 48 -7.29 17.71 15.32
N ILE A 49 -6.50 16.75 15.84
CA ILE A 49 -6.87 15.91 16.99
C ILE A 49 -5.85 16.10 18.12
N ASP A 50 -5.45 17.33 18.40
CA ASP A 50 -4.81 17.65 19.68
C ASP A 50 -5.93 17.85 20.72
N ASN A 51 -6.31 16.77 21.38
CA ASN A 51 -6.67 16.88 22.79
C ASN A 51 -5.33 16.86 23.54
N ASP A 52 -4.87 18.06 23.93
CA ASP A 52 -3.74 18.30 24.82
C ASP A 52 -3.84 17.46 26.10
N THR A 53 -3.46 16.18 26.10
CA THR A 53 -3.16 15.42 27.33
C THR A 53 -2.48 14.05 27.14
N ASP A 54 -2.58 13.36 26.01
CA ASP A 54 -2.10 11.97 25.93
C ASP A 54 -0.79 11.82 25.13
N VAL A 55 0.24 11.27 25.79
CA VAL A 55 1.47 10.84 25.13
C VAL A 55 1.09 9.81 24.05
N PRO A 56 1.44 10.04 22.78
CA PRO A 56 1.06 9.13 21.71
C PRO A 56 1.65 7.73 21.94
N SER A 57 0.84 6.70 21.69
CA SER A 57 1.23 5.30 21.88
C SER A 57 2.56 4.99 21.16
N PRO A 58 3.41 4.09 21.68
CA PRO A 58 4.73 3.83 21.10
C PRO A 58 4.71 3.35 19.64
N TRP A 59 3.65 2.67 19.20
CA TRP A 59 3.49 2.26 17.80
C TRP A 59 3.23 3.42 16.84
N LEU A 60 2.93 4.62 17.37
CA LEU A 60 2.68 5.85 16.62
C LEU A 60 3.86 6.85 16.74
N SER A 61 4.62 6.78 17.85
CA SER A 61 5.65 7.78 18.19
C SER A 61 7.09 7.24 18.23
N ASP A 62 7.29 5.94 18.45
CA ASP A 62 8.62 5.33 18.57
C ASP A 62 9.08 4.68 17.25
N LYS A 63 10.12 5.28 16.65
CA LYS A 63 10.75 4.78 15.42
C LYS A 63 11.27 3.35 15.54
N LYS A 64 11.72 2.91 16.72
CA LYS A 64 12.18 1.53 16.94
C LYS A 64 11.01 0.56 16.90
N VAL A 65 9.86 0.95 17.47
CA VAL A 65 8.63 0.15 17.40
C VAL A 65 8.15 0.05 15.95
N HIS A 66 8.19 1.14 15.18
CA HIS A 66 7.86 1.10 13.75
C HIS A 66 8.79 0.15 12.97
N ALA A 67 10.10 0.21 13.23
CA ALA A 67 11.07 -0.66 12.60
C ALA A 67 10.81 -2.14 12.95
N GLY A 68 10.47 -2.43 14.21
CA GLY A 68 10.11 -3.78 14.65
C GLY A 68 8.84 -4.31 13.98
N ILE A 69 7.78 -3.48 13.90
CA ILE A 69 6.53 -3.85 13.20
C ILE A 69 6.80 -4.13 11.72
N LYS A 70 7.54 -3.26 11.03
CA LYS A 70 7.91 -3.46 9.62
C LYS A 70 8.70 -4.76 9.43
N ALA A 71 9.66 -5.04 10.31
CA ALA A 71 10.45 -6.27 10.23
C ALA A 71 9.60 -7.54 10.43
N LEU A 72 8.63 -7.51 11.37
CA LEU A 72 7.71 -8.62 11.59
C LEU A 72 6.83 -8.86 10.37
N LEU A 73 6.23 -7.80 9.82
CA LEU A 73 5.39 -7.89 8.62
C LEU A 73 6.17 -8.39 7.39
N GLU A 74 7.43 -7.98 7.24
CA GLU A 74 8.27 -8.45 6.14
C GLU A 74 8.61 -9.93 6.28
N LEU A 75 8.83 -10.41 7.51
CA LEU A 75 9.04 -11.82 7.79
C LEU A 75 7.80 -12.65 7.43
N ASP A 76 6.62 -12.23 7.92
CA ASP A 76 5.35 -12.90 7.62
C ASP A 76 5.09 -12.95 6.09
N ARG A 77 5.39 -11.84 5.40
CA ARG A 77 5.27 -11.75 3.95
C ARG A 77 6.22 -12.71 3.21
N CYS A 78 7.42 -12.93 3.74
CA CYS A 78 8.36 -13.89 3.18
C CYS A 78 7.82 -15.33 3.29
N ASP A 79 7.19 -15.69 4.40
CA ASP A 79 6.58 -17.01 4.60
C ASP A 79 5.37 -17.24 3.67
N GLU A 80 4.55 -16.20 3.48
CA GLU A 80 3.44 -16.21 2.52
C GLU A 80 3.95 -16.39 1.08
N GLU A 81 5.01 -15.66 0.72
CA GLU A 81 5.62 -15.70 -0.61
C GLU A 81 6.24 -17.07 -0.89
N ASP A 82 7.00 -17.65 0.04
CA ASP A 82 7.56 -19.00 -0.12
C ASP A 82 6.45 -20.04 -0.31
N SER A 83 5.37 -19.93 0.46
CA SER A 83 4.19 -20.80 0.33
C SER A 83 3.51 -20.65 -1.04
N ARG A 84 3.42 -19.42 -1.57
CA ARG A 84 2.90 -19.17 -2.92
C ARG A 84 3.82 -19.78 -3.99
N LEU A 85 5.13 -19.49 -3.94
CA LEU A 85 6.10 -19.98 -4.91
C LEU A 85 6.16 -21.51 -4.96
N ARG A 86 6.04 -22.19 -3.82
CA ARG A 86 5.95 -23.65 -3.77
C ARG A 86 4.73 -24.18 -4.53
N ARG A 87 3.57 -23.55 -4.34
CA ARG A 87 2.34 -23.94 -5.05
C ARG A 87 2.44 -23.68 -6.54
N GLU A 88 2.94 -22.51 -6.95
CA GLU A 88 3.13 -22.17 -8.36
C GLU A 88 4.12 -23.11 -9.05
N LYS A 89 5.25 -23.41 -8.40
CA LYS A 89 6.22 -24.38 -8.88
C LYS A 89 5.58 -25.75 -9.09
N LEU A 90 4.82 -26.24 -8.12
CA LEU A 90 4.16 -27.55 -8.21
C LEU A 90 3.16 -27.55 -9.37
N ALA A 91 2.33 -26.51 -9.48
CA ALA A 91 1.35 -26.36 -10.55
C ALA A 91 2.02 -26.39 -11.94
N LEU A 92 3.12 -25.64 -12.12
CA LEU A 92 3.88 -25.64 -13.37
C LEU A 92 4.46 -27.01 -13.71
N GLN A 93 5.00 -27.72 -12.72
CA GLN A 93 5.57 -29.06 -12.94
C GLN A 93 4.51 -30.11 -13.29
N VAL A 94 3.35 -30.04 -12.63
CA VAL A 94 2.22 -30.92 -12.94
C VAL A 94 1.72 -30.64 -14.35
N TRP A 95 1.43 -29.37 -14.65
CA TRP A 95 0.95 -28.97 -15.97
C TRP A 95 1.93 -29.38 -17.09
N PHE A 96 3.23 -29.11 -16.92
CA PHE A 96 4.24 -29.49 -17.92
C PHE A 96 4.27 -31.01 -18.17
N ARG A 97 4.13 -31.82 -17.11
CA ARG A 97 4.09 -33.27 -17.25
C ARG A 97 2.85 -33.72 -18.01
N GLU A 98 1.69 -33.16 -17.69
CA GLU A 98 0.44 -33.50 -18.36
C GLU A 98 0.51 -33.18 -19.86
N GLU A 99 0.94 -31.97 -20.21
CA GLU A 99 1.11 -31.56 -21.61
C GLU A 99 2.15 -32.42 -22.34
N TRP A 100 3.25 -32.77 -21.66
CA TRP A 100 4.29 -33.63 -22.24
C TRP A 100 3.76 -35.02 -22.58
N GLU A 101 3.00 -35.64 -21.69
CA GLU A 101 2.41 -36.97 -21.96
C GLU A 101 1.36 -36.89 -23.09
N ILE A 102 0.56 -35.82 -23.16
CA ILE A 102 -0.38 -35.61 -24.28
C ILE A 102 0.35 -35.55 -25.62
N ILE A 103 1.41 -34.73 -25.72
CA ILE A 103 2.22 -34.61 -26.95
C ILE A 103 2.85 -35.96 -27.31
N ARG A 104 3.38 -36.67 -26.31
CA ARG A 104 4.02 -37.96 -26.51
C ARG A 104 3.06 -39.01 -27.05
N GLU A 105 1.83 -39.07 -26.52
CA GLU A 105 0.80 -39.97 -27.04
C GLU A 105 0.34 -39.56 -28.45
N ALA A 106 0.22 -38.26 -28.73
CA ALA A 106 -0.10 -37.77 -30.07
C ALA A 106 0.97 -38.17 -31.11
N ILE A 107 2.26 -38.08 -30.76
CA ILE A 107 3.36 -38.50 -31.64
C ILE A 107 3.30 -40.01 -31.90
N LYS A 108 3.13 -40.83 -30.85
CA LYS A 108 3.00 -42.30 -31.02
C LYS A 108 1.81 -42.66 -31.92
N GLY A 109 0.67 -41.99 -31.73
CA GLY A 109 -0.51 -42.20 -32.56
C GLY A 109 -0.28 -41.81 -34.02
N ALA A 110 0.46 -40.73 -34.27
CA ALA A 110 0.84 -40.30 -35.61
C ALA A 110 1.79 -41.31 -36.28
N ASP A 111 2.81 -41.79 -35.57
CA ASP A 111 3.75 -42.79 -36.10
C ASP A 111 3.05 -44.11 -36.45
N MET A 112 2.15 -44.62 -35.58
CA MET A 112 1.38 -45.82 -35.90
C MET A 112 0.41 -45.64 -37.09
N SER A 113 -0.04 -44.41 -37.36
CA SER A 113 -0.90 -44.12 -38.51
C SER A 113 -0.14 -44.02 -39.84
N LEU A 114 1.19 -43.89 -39.79
CA LEU A 114 2.07 -43.87 -40.97
C LEU A 114 2.61 -45.25 -41.36
N GLU A 115 2.44 -46.25 -40.49
CA GLU A 115 2.84 -47.65 -40.73
C GLU A 115 1.72 -48.50 -41.36
N TYR A 116 0.54 -47.92 -41.60
CA TYR A 116 -0.62 -48.51 -42.29
C TYR A 116 -0.86 -47.84 -43.65
#